data_AF-A0A534UJH4-F1
#
_entry.id   AF-A0A534UJH4-F1
#
_cell.length_a   1.000
_cell.length_b   1.000
_cell.length_c   1.000
_cell.angle_alpha   90.00
_cell.angle_beta   90.00
_cell.angle_gamma   90.00
#
_symmetry.space_group_name_H-M   'P 1'
#
loop_
_entity.id
_entity.type
_entity.pdbx_description
1 polymer ?
#
loop_
_entity_poly.entity_id
_entity_poly.type
_entity_poly.pdbx_seq_one_letter_code
_entity_poly.pdbx_strand_id
1 'polypeptide(L)'
;MRSGAQRGTALLEQLVGTMLALLVLGTLVAVVGTGSGLLVAVAARGETEDTVQLAVEALTFDVRRAGYDPAAAGVPAVSEARTDRLTLAADLNGDGTVAASSEETTAYVCALPAQQLSRIIGRQSLPLAGGVLACGFRYLDATGTPLAVPPAGLDVPGRSRIRAVGLDLTLRLRGTPTTRRVVVALRTSP
;
A
#
# COMPACT_ATOMS: atom_id res chain seq x y z
N MET A 1 22.78 5.40 -78.19
CA MET A 1 23.11 6.10 -76.94
C MET A 1 21.84 6.30 -76.10
N ARG A 2 21.46 5.33 -75.25
CA ARG A 2 20.33 5.47 -74.28
C ARG A 2 20.56 4.75 -72.93
N SER A 3 21.72 4.12 -72.76
CA SER A 3 22.03 3.23 -71.63
C SER A 3 22.51 3.94 -70.34
N GLY A 4 22.89 5.23 -70.41
CA GLY A 4 23.34 5.99 -69.23
C GLY A 4 22.19 6.51 -68.35
N ALA A 5 21.10 6.97 -68.95
CA ALA A 5 19.96 7.55 -68.24
C ALA A 5 19.17 6.51 -67.41
N GLN A 6 18.98 5.29 -67.95
CA GLN A 6 18.28 4.19 -67.27
C GLN A 6 19.05 3.64 -66.05
N ARG A 7 20.39 3.73 -66.04
CA ARG A 7 21.20 3.30 -64.88
C ARG A 7 21.16 4.34 -63.75
N GLY A 8 21.03 5.62 -64.08
CA GLY A 8 20.89 6.70 -63.10
C GLY A 8 19.55 6.68 -62.37
N THR A 9 18.45 6.36 -63.06
CA THR A 9 17.12 6.24 -62.43
C THR A 9 17.02 5.03 -61.51
N ALA A 10 17.60 3.88 -61.89
CA ALA A 10 17.61 2.67 -61.05
C ALA A 10 18.38 2.85 -59.72
N LEU A 11 19.50 3.59 -59.74
CA LEU A 11 20.25 3.93 -58.52
C LEU A 11 19.44 4.86 -57.60
N LEU A 12 18.74 5.84 -58.18
CA LEU A 12 17.91 6.78 -57.43
C LEU A 12 16.70 6.08 -56.81
N GLU A 13 16.04 5.18 -57.54
CA GLU A 13 14.97 4.32 -57.02
C GLU A 13 15.45 3.45 -55.85
N GLN A 14 16.64 2.85 -55.95
CA GLN A 14 17.23 2.06 -54.87
C GLN A 14 17.52 2.91 -53.62
N LEU A 15 18.05 4.12 -53.80
CA LEU A 15 18.33 5.05 -52.70
C LEU A 15 17.05 5.53 -52.02
N VAL A 16 16.02 5.87 -52.80
CA VAL A 16 14.71 6.24 -52.25
C VAL A 16 14.07 5.06 -51.52
N GLY A 17 14.12 3.86 -52.10
CA GLY A 17 13.60 2.64 -51.48
C GLY A 17 14.27 2.32 -50.14
N THR A 18 15.61 2.40 -50.10
CA THR A 18 16.39 2.19 -48.86
C THR A 18 16.15 3.28 -47.83
N MET A 19 16.05 4.55 -48.23
CA MET A 19 15.70 5.66 -47.34
C MET A 19 14.32 5.44 -46.70
N LEU A 20 13.31 5.09 -47.49
CA LEU A 20 11.96 4.81 -46.99
C LEU A 20 11.95 3.60 -46.06
N ALA A 21 12.67 2.53 -46.40
CA ALA A 21 12.80 1.35 -45.56
C ALA A 21 13.45 1.67 -44.20
N LEU A 22 14.51 2.49 -44.18
CA LEU A 22 15.15 2.92 -42.95
C LEU A 22 14.26 3.85 -42.11
N LEU A 23 13.47 4.71 -42.76
CA LEU A 23 12.50 5.55 -42.06
C LEU A 23 11.44 4.68 -41.36
N VAL A 24 10.85 3.73 -42.09
CA VAL A 24 9.87 2.79 -41.52
C VAL A 24 10.51 1.98 -40.38
N LEU A 25 11.69 1.41 -40.58
CA LEU A 25 12.39 0.66 -39.54
C LEU A 25 12.68 1.52 -38.31
N GLY A 26 13.14 2.76 -38.51
CA GLY A 26 13.40 3.72 -37.44
C GLY A 26 12.14 4.05 -36.64
N THR A 27 11.00 4.24 -37.31
CA THR A 27 9.71 4.47 -36.62
C THR A 27 9.29 3.25 -35.80
N LEU A 28 9.43 2.03 -36.33
CA LEU A 28 9.11 0.81 -35.60
C LEU A 28 9.99 0.63 -34.37
N VAL A 29 11.29 0.87 -34.50
CA VAL A 29 12.25 0.82 -33.38
C VAL A 29 11.89 1.85 -32.30
N ALA A 30 11.54 3.08 -32.70
CA ALA A 30 11.12 4.12 -31.76
C ALA A 30 9.82 3.75 -31.03
N VAL A 31 8.83 3.19 -31.73
CA VAL A 31 7.58 2.71 -31.12
C VAL A 31 7.83 1.58 -30.11
N VAL A 32 8.68 0.61 -30.45
CA VAL A 32 9.05 -0.48 -29.53
C VAL A 32 9.82 0.05 -28.31
N GLY A 33 10.77 0.96 -28.53
CA GLY A 33 11.55 1.56 -27.45
C GLY A 33 10.68 2.37 -26.48
N THR A 34 9.78 3.21 -26.99
CA THR A 34 8.84 3.98 -26.17
C THR A 34 7.82 3.09 -25.47
N GLY A 35 7.26 2.09 -26.17
CA GLY A 35 6.31 1.14 -25.61
C GLY A 35 6.91 0.33 -24.45
N SER A 36 8.13 -0.19 -24.60
CA SER A 36 8.80 -0.93 -23.52
C SER A 36 9.06 -0.08 -22.28
N GLY A 37 9.50 1.17 -22.45
CA GLY A 37 9.71 2.10 -21.33
C GLY A 37 8.41 2.42 -20.58
N LEU A 38 7.30 2.61 -21.30
CA LEU A 38 5.99 2.82 -20.70
C LEU A 38 5.52 1.60 -19.91
N LEU A 39 5.70 0.39 -20.44
CA LEU A 39 5.31 -0.85 -19.74
C LEU A 39 6.07 -1.02 -18.42
N VAL A 40 7.36 -0.72 -18.39
CA VAL A 40 8.16 -0.77 -17.15
C VAL A 40 7.65 0.23 -16.11
N ALA A 41 7.32 1.46 -16.54
CA ALA A 41 6.80 2.49 -15.65
C ALA A 41 5.43 2.11 -15.06
N VAL A 42 4.54 1.53 -15.88
CA VAL A 42 3.22 1.06 -15.44
C VAL A 42 3.37 -0.12 -14.47
N ALA A 43 4.25 -1.08 -14.77
CA ALA A 43 4.51 -2.22 -13.89
C ALA A 43 5.00 -1.78 -12.51
N ALA A 44 5.97 -0.85 -12.45
CA ALA A 44 6.48 -0.29 -11.20
C ALA A 44 5.39 0.40 -10.35
N ARG A 45 4.44 1.08 -11.00
CA ARG A 45 3.30 1.67 -10.32
C ARG A 45 2.32 0.60 -9.82
N GLY A 46 2.09 -0.45 -10.60
CA GLY A 46 1.27 -1.61 -10.21
C GLY A 46 1.77 -2.26 -8.93
N GLU A 47 3.07 -2.60 -8.87
CA GLU A 47 3.70 -3.20 -7.67
C GLU A 47 3.49 -2.34 -6.41
N THR A 48 3.56 -1.01 -6.57
CA THR A 48 3.37 -0.05 -5.47
C THR A 48 1.90 -0.06 -5.01
N GLU A 49 0.93 -0.03 -5.92
CA GLU A 49 -0.50 -0.09 -5.58
C GLU A 49 -0.91 -1.43 -4.99
N ASP A 50 -0.38 -2.55 -5.48
CA ASP A 50 -0.63 -3.88 -4.92
C ASP A 50 -0.14 -3.98 -3.46
N THR A 51 1.05 -3.43 -3.19
CA THR A 51 1.61 -3.35 -1.84
C THR A 51 0.76 -2.48 -0.91
N VAL A 52 0.28 -1.32 -1.39
CA VAL A 52 -0.68 -0.49 -0.65
C VAL A 52 -1.94 -1.30 -0.33
N GLN A 53 -2.50 -1.99 -1.32
CA GLN A 53 -3.75 -2.70 -1.20
C GLN A 53 -3.65 -3.85 -0.20
N LEU A 54 -2.56 -4.63 -0.24
CA LEU A 54 -2.28 -5.67 0.76
C LEU A 54 -2.23 -5.12 2.19
N ALA A 55 -1.59 -3.96 2.39
CA ALA A 55 -1.52 -3.33 3.70
C ALA A 55 -2.90 -2.85 4.19
N VAL A 56 -3.72 -2.29 3.29
CA VAL A 56 -5.08 -1.84 3.58
C VAL A 56 -6.00 -3.03 3.91
N GLU A 57 -5.90 -4.11 3.15
CA GLU A 57 -6.70 -5.33 3.37
C GLU A 57 -6.36 -6.00 4.70
N ALA A 58 -5.07 -6.14 5.02
CA ALA A 58 -4.63 -6.67 6.29
C ALA A 58 -5.16 -5.85 7.47
N LEU A 59 -5.00 -4.51 7.42
CA LEU A 59 -5.53 -3.62 8.44
C LEU A 59 -7.04 -3.72 8.55
N THR A 60 -7.74 -3.74 7.41
CA THR A 60 -9.21 -3.82 7.38
C THR A 60 -9.70 -5.10 8.03
N PHE A 61 -9.05 -6.23 7.75
CA PHE A 61 -9.35 -7.51 8.34
C PHE A 61 -9.18 -7.48 9.87
N ASP A 62 -8.03 -7.02 10.35
CA ASP A 62 -7.74 -7.01 11.79
C ASP A 62 -8.63 -6.02 12.56
N VAL A 63 -8.86 -4.82 12.02
CA VAL A 63 -9.73 -3.81 12.65
C VAL A 63 -11.17 -4.31 12.75
N ARG A 64 -11.66 -5.06 11.76
CA ARG A 64 -13.01 -5.66 11.80
C ARG A 64 -13.12 -6.84 12.77
N ARG A 65 -12.01 -7.52 13.08
CA ARG A 65 -11.92 -8.61 14.06
C ARG A 65 -11.76 -8.10 15.48
N ALA A 66 -11.15 -6.94 15.65
CA ALA A 66 -10.86 -6.32 16.94
C ALA A 66 -12.12 -6.17 17.81
N GLY A 67 -11.96 -6.43 19.11
CA GLY A 67 -13.02 -6.33 20.12
C GLY A 67 -14.02 -7.48 20.07
N TYR A 68 -13.75 -8.55 19.30
CA TYR A 68 -14.52 -9.78 19.43
C TYR A 68 -14.31 -10.36 20.84
N ASP A 69 -15.42 -10.61 21.53
CA ASP A 69 -15.45 -10.95 22.96
C ASP A 69 -16.65 -11.86 23.26
N PRO A 70 -16.61 -13.13 22.84
CA PRO A 70 -17.72 -14.06 23.06
C PRO A 70 -17.88 -14.46 24.53
N ALA A 71 -16.84 -14.33 25.36
CA ALA A 71 -16.89 -14.58 26.79
C ALA A 71 -17.42 -13.40 27.62
N ALA A 72 -17.66 -12.24 26.98
CA ALA A 72 -18.06 -10.98 27.62
C ALA A 72 -17.08 -10.54 28.73
N ALA A 73 -15.79 -10.74 28.51
CA ALA A 73 -14.71 -10.42 29.45
C ALA A 73 -14.32 -8.92 29.46
N GLY A 74 -14.90 -8.13 28.56
CA GLY A 74 -14.60 -6.70 28.39
C GLY A 74 -13.35 -6.46 27.54
N VAL A 75 -13.12 -7.29 26.51
CA VAL A 75 -11.93 -7.18 25.66
C VAL A 75 -11.92 -5.85 24.89
N PRO A 76 -10.92 -4.97 25.12
CA PRO A 76 -10.85 -3.71 24.38
C PRO A 76 -10.38 -3.98 22.95
N ALA A 77 -11.13 -3.47 21.97
CA ALA A 77 -10.73 -3.54 20.56
C ALA A 77 -9.33 -2.96 20.29
N VAL A 78 -8.98 -1.86 20.96
CA VAL A 78 -7.69 -1.17 20.81
C VAL A 78 -6.97 -1.14 22.14
N SER A 79 -5.84 -1.84 22.24
CA SER A 79 -5.00 -1.90 23.44
C SER A 79 -3.89 -0.85 23.43
N GLU A 80 -3.45 -0.40 22.25
CA GLU A 80 -2.50 0.70 22.07
C GLU A 80 -2.92 1.58 20.88
N ALA A 81 -2.92 2.90 21.10
CA ALA A 81 -3.33 3.87 20.09
C ALA A 81 -2.37 5.06 20.07
N ARG A 82 -1.31 4.95 19.28
CA ARG A 82 -0.34 6.02 18.98
C ARG A 82 -0.42 6.41 17.52
N THR A 83 0.21 7.52 17.15
CA THR A 83 0.27 7.96 15.74
C THR A 83 1.14 7.05 14.89
N ASP A 84 2.11 6.34 15.48
CA ASP A 84 3.07 5.45 14.80
C ASP A 84 2.84 3.97 15.11
N ARG A 85 1.95 3.67 16.06
CA ARG A 85 1.68 2.31 16.52
C ARG A 85 0.22 2.10 16.87
N LEU A 86 -0.32 0.99 16.41
CA LEU A 86 -1.66 0.52 16.73
C LEU A 86 -1.54 -0.92 17.24
N THR A 87 -2.21 -1.24 18.35
CA THR A 87 -2.36 -2.63 18.81
C THR A 87 -3.83 -2.93 19.02
N LEU A 88 -4.28 -4.00 18.38
CA LEU A 88 -5.64 -4.51 18.38
C LEU A 88 -5.70 -5.81 19.18
N ALA A 89 -6.82 -6.02 19.86
CA ALA A 89 -7.06 -7.22 20.65
C ALA A 89 -8.45 -7.82 20.37
N ALA A 90 -8.55 -9.15 20.46
CA ALA A 90 -9.78 -9.91 20.34
C ALA A 90 -9.63 -11.26 21.07
N ASP A 91 -10.66 -11.72 21.78
CA ASP A 91 -10.75 -13.07 22.35
C ASP A 91 -11.29 -14.01 21.28
N LEU A 92 -10.38 -14.73 20.61
CA LEU A 92 -10.70 -15.47 19.40
C LEU A 92 -11.06 -16.92 19.67
N ASN A 93 -10.57 -17.45 20.79
CA ASN A 93 -10.84 -18.80 21.23
C ASN A 93 -12.03 -18.88 22.22
N GLY A 94 -12.48 -17.74 22.74
CA GLY A 94 -13.61 -17.61 23.65
C GLY A 94 -13.31 -18.00 25.10
N ASP A 95 -12.05 -17.93 25.53
CA ASP A 95 -11.65 -18.26 26.89
C ASP A 95 -11.71 -17.07 27.86
N GLY A 96 -12.09 -15.88 27.36
CA GLY A 96 -12.19 -14.66 28.14
C GLY A 96 -10.86 -13.97 28.42
N THR A 97 -9.78 -14.41 27.78
CA THR A 97 -8.46 -13.79 27.87
C THR A 97 -7.93 -13.44 26.48
N VAL A 98 -6.90 -12.58 26.43
CA VAL A 98 -6.23 -12.20 25.19
C VAL A 98 -4.77 -12.59 25.31
N ALA A 99 -4.34 -13.59 24.54
CA ALA A 99 -2.94 -14.02 24.55
C ALA A 99 -2.08 -13.09 23.67
N ALA A 100 -1.15 -12.37 24.30
CA ALA A 100 -0.22 -11.47 23.61
C ALA A 100 0.70 -12.17 22.59
N SER A 101 0.84 -13.51 22.68
CA SER A 101 1.67 -14.30 21.76
C SER A 101 0.91 -14.97 20.63
N SER A 102 -0.42 -14.87 20.59
CA SER A 102 -1.28 -15.49 19.58
C SER A 102 -1.80 -14.46 18.57
N GLU A 103 -2.65 -14.91 17.64
CA GLU A 103 -3.38 -14.04 16.71
C GLU A 103 -4.44 -13.13 17.37
N GLU A 104 -4.65 -13.29 18.68
CA GLU A 104 -5.55 -12.46 19.49
C GLU A 104 -5.01 -11.06 19.71
N THR A 105 -3.70 -10.89 19.56
CA THR A 105 -3.05 -9.57 19.55
C THR A 105 -2.40 -9.33 18.20
N THR A 106 -2.85 -8.28 17.51
CA THR A 106 -2.21 -7.82 16.28
C THR A 106 -1.75 -6.38 16.45
N ALA A 107 -0.53 -6.06 16.01
CA ALA A 107 -0.01 -4.70 16.07
C ALA A 107 0.48 -4.23 14.70
N TYR A 108 0.39 -2.93 14.46
CA TYR A 108 0.93 -2.28 13.29
C TYR A 108 1.95 -1.24 13.72
N VAL A 109 3.10 -1.20 13.05
CA VAL A 109 4.20 -0.29 13.37
C VAL A 109 4.65 0.45 12.13
N CYS A 110 4.52 1.78 12.16
CA CYS A 110 5.09 2.70 11.19
C CYS A 110 6.53 3.05 11.57
N ALA A 111 7.51 2.31 11.07
CA ALA A 111 8.92 2.55 11.32
C ALA A 111 9.52 3.44 10.21
N LEU A 112 9.28 4.76 10.26
CA LEU A 112 9.77 5.70 9.26
C LEU A 112 11.29 5.71 9.06
N PRO A 113 12.14 5.61 10.11
CA PRO A 113 13.59 5.52 9.91
C PRO A 113 14.03 4.29 9.12
N ALA A 114 13.27 3.18 9.24
CA ALA A 114 13.48 1.96 8.47
C ALA A 114 12.67 1.95 7.16
N GLN A 115 11.90 3.02 6.88
CA GLN A 115 10.99 3.14 5.74
C GLN A 115 10.05 1.93 5.59
N GLN A 116 9.50 1.47 6.72
CA GLN A 116 8.76 0.20 6.77
C GLN A 116 7.43 0.33 7.54
N LEU A 117 6.39 -0.32 7.01
CA LEU A 117 5.18 -0.68 7.73
C LEU A 117 5.21 -2.18 8.02
N SER A 118 5.08 -2.55 9.29
CA SER A 118 5.02 -3.95 9.72
C SER A 118 3.69 -4.26 10.37
N ARG A 119 3.22 -5.49 10.17
CA ARG A 119 2.17 -6.13 10.96
C ARG A 119 2.79 -7.17 11.86
N ILE A 120 2.43 -7.17 13.13
CA ILE A 120 2.89 -8.11 14.13
C ILE A 120 1.68 -8.92 14.56
N ILE A 121 1.78 -10.25 14.50
CA ILE A 121 0.73 -11.17 14.95
C ILE A 121 1.32 -11.97 16.10
N GLY A 122 0.84 -11.71 17.31
CA GLY A 122 1.47 -12.23 18.53
C GLY A 122 2.95 -11.82 18.60
N ARG A 123 3.85 -12.80 18.42
CA ARG A 123 5.31 -12.59 18.43
C ARG A 123 5.95 -12.50 17.04
N GLN A 124 5.19 -12.70 15.97
CA GLN A 124 5.72 -12.76 14.62
C GLN A 124 5.60 -11.39 13.95
N SER A 125 6.71 -10.84 13.46
CA SER A 125 6.74 -9.58 12.70
C SER A 125 6.79 -9.87 11.20
N LEU A 126 5.82 -9.32 10.47
CA LEU A 126 5.66 -9.43 9.03
C LEU A 126 5.82 -8.04 8.38
N PRO A 127 6.84 -7.81 7.54
CA PRO A 127 6.92 -6.58 6.76
C PRO A 127 5.75 -6.55 5.76
N LEU A 128 4.90 -5.52 5.83
CA LEU A 128 3.80 -5.33 4.88
C LEU A 128 4.20 -4.44 3.71
N ALA A 129 4.95 -3.37 3.98
CA ALA A 129 5.42 -2.45 2.96
C ALA A 129 6.80 -1.90 3.29
N GLY A 130 7.69 -1.88 2.30
CA GLY A 130 8.95 -1.11 2.32
C GLY A 130 8.83 0.18 1.50
N GLY A 131 9.85 1.03 1.56
CA GLY A 131 9.87 2.30 0.83
C GLY A 131 8.82 3.31 1.33
N VAL A 132 8.44 3.21 2.61
CA VAL A 132 7.47 4.09 3.25
C VAL A 132 8.08 5.48 3.43
N LEU A 133 7.39 6.50 2.90
CA LEU A 133 7.76 7.90 3.00
C LEU A 133 6.95 8.65 4.07
N ALA A 134 5.71 8.22 4.29
CA ALA A 134 4.86 8.71 5.38
C ALA A 134 3.93 7.58 5.84
N CYS A 135 3.72 7.45 7.14
CA CYS A 135 2.87 6.42 7.73
C CYS A 135 2.36 6.92 9.07
N GLY A 136 1.06 6.76 9.32
CA GLY A 136 0.51 7.04 10.63
C GLY A 136 -0.94 6.63 10.79
N PHE A 137 -1.34 6.52 12.06
CA PHE A 137 -2.68 6.15 12.48
C PHE A 137 -3.47 7.37 12.96
N ARG A 138 -4.75 7.37 12.62
CA ARG A 138 -5.76 8.29 13.15
C ARG A 138 -6.84 7.49 13.84
N TYR A 139 -7.44 8.08 14.87
CA TYR A 139 -8.52 7.44 15.61
C TYR A 139 -9.72 8.37 15.60
N LEU A 140 -10.88 7.85 15.24
CA LEU A 140 -12.10 8.63 15.12
C LEU A 140 -13.10 8.16 16.16
N ASP A 141 -13.84 9.09 16.74
CA ASP A 141 -14.94 8.79 17.66
C ASP A 141 -16.24 8.42 16.94
N ALA A 142 -17.33 8.26 17.70
CA ALA A 142 -18.65 7.91 17.18
C ALA A 142 -19.24 8.93 16.20
N THR A 143 -18.77 10.18 16.23
CA THR A 143 -19.21 11.24 15.32
C THR A 143 -18.33 11.33 14.06
N GLY A 144 -17.30 10.48 13.96
CA GLY A 144 -16.28 10.58 12.92
C GLY A 144 -15.25 11.68 13.18
N THR A 145 -15.19 12.23 14.39
CA THR A 145 -14.23 13.29 14.72
C THR A 145 -12.89 12.67 15.12
N PRO A 146 -11.76 13.14 14.56
CA PRO A 146 -10.44 12.68 14.97
C PRO A 146 -10.15 13.01 16.44
N LEU A 147 -9.71 12.01 17.20
CA LEU A 147 -9.22 12.17 18.56
C LEU A 147 -7.79 12.74 18.54
N ALA A 148 -7.50 13.66 19.45
CA ALA A 148 -6.15 14.15 19.67
C ALA A 148 -5.31 13.06 20.37
N VAL A 149 -4.22 12.63 19.72
CA VAL A 149 -3.34 11.56 20.23
C VAL A 149 -2.07 12.19 20.81
N PRO A 150 -1.83 12.07 22.13
CA PRO A 150 -0.56 12.48 22.73
C PRO A 150 0.61 11.65 22.19
N PRO A 151 1.87 12.12 22.31
CA PRO A 151 3.04 11.33 21.90
C PRO A 151 3.14 9.95 22.57
N ALA A 152 2.65 9.82 23.81
CA ALA A 152 2.60 8.55 24.53
C ALA A 152 1.43 7.63 24.11
N GLY A 153 0.52 8.12 23.27
CA GLY A 153 -0.72 7.44 22.87
C GLY A 153 -1.92 7.81 23.74
N LEU A 154 -3.11 7.34 23.32
CA LEU A 154 -4.34 7.49 24.09
C LEU A 154 -4.36 6.57 25.32
N ASP A 155 -4.85 7.09 26.44
CA ASP A 155 -5.15 6.33 27.66
C ASP A 155 -6.40 5.45 27.51
N VAL A 156 -6.75 4.68 28.55
CA VAL A 156 -7.90 3.75 28.49
C VAL A 156 -9.22 4.47 28.16
N PRO A 157 -9.58 5.60 28.80
CA PRO A 157 -10.77 6.37 28.41
C PRO A 157 -10.69 6.94 26.98
N GLY A 158 -9.52 7.36 26.54
CA GLY A 158 -9.31 7.79 25.16
C GLY A 158 -9.58 6.67 24.16
N ARG A 159 -9.07 5.47 24.43
CA ARG A 159 -9.24 4.29 23.56
C ARG A 159 -10.68 3.78 23.52
N SER A 160 -11.41 3.85 24.63
CA SER A 160 -12.82 3.41 24.66
C SER A 160 -13.76 4.28 23.81
N ARG A 161 -13.32 5.49 23.43
CA ARG A 161 -14.06 6.37 22.50
C ARG A 161 -13.84 6.05 21.02
N ILE A 162 -12.83 5.25 20.68
CA ILE A 162 -12.51 4.94 19.29
C ILE A 162 -13.65 4.13 18.67
N ARG A 163 -14.09 4.53 17.47
CA ARG A 163 -15.07 3.84 16.64
C ARG A 163 -14.58 3.55 15.24
N ALA A 164 -13.55 4.24 14.78
CA ALA A 164 -12.85 3.89 13.55
C ALA A 164 -11.35 4.18 13.65
N VAL A 165 -10.57 3.39 12.92
CA VAL A 165 -9.12 3.54 12.78
C VAL A 165 -8.83 3.96 11.34
N GLY A 166 -8.05 5.03 11.19
CA GLY A 166 -7.54 5.47 9.90
C GLY A 166 -6.06 5.16 9.75
N LEU A 167 -5.65 4.80 8.54
CA LEU A 167 -4.25 4.69 8.13
C LEU A 167 -3.98 5.72 7.04
N ASP A 168 -2.94 6.52 7.24
CA ASP A 168 -2.29 7.33 6.21
C ASP A 168 -1.00 6.66 5.81
N LEU A 169 -0.87 6.32 4.53
CA LEU A 169 0.30 5.65 4.00
C LEU A 169 0.75 6.33 2.71
N THR A 170 2.02 6.70 2.64
CA THR A 170 2.69 7.12 1.40
C THR A 170 3.89 6.22 1.19
N LEU A 171 3.95 5.54 0.05
CA LEU A 171 5.05 4.63 -0.26
C LEU A 171 5.54 4.79 -1.69
N ARG A 172 6.82 4.45 -1.89
CA ARG A 172 7.49 4.46 -3.18
C ARG A 172 8.45 3.29 -3.25
N LEU A 173 8.10 2.27 -4.04
CA LEU A 173 9.01 1.19 -4.39
C LEU A 173 9.88 1.61 -5.58
N ARG A 174 9.21 1.95 -6.69
CA ARG A 174 9.83 2.43 -7.93
C ARG A 174 8.95 3.50 -8.56
N GLY A 175 9.55 4.47 -9.23
CA GLY A 175 8.80 5.56 -9.89
C GLY A 175 8.15 6.53 -8.90
N THR A 176 6.92 6.95 -9.18
CA THR A 176 6.20 7.98 -8.41
C THR A 176 5.63 7.43 -7.10
N PRO A 177 5.67 8.19 -5.99
CA PRO A 177 5.01 7.79 -4.76
C PRO A 177 3.50 7.62 -4.93
N THR A 178 2.94 6.66 -4.20
CA THR A 178 1.50 6.46 -4.07
C THR A 178 1.09 6.81 -2.65
N THR A 179 0.01 7.60 -2.52
CA THR A 179 -0.59 7.97 -1.23
C THR A 179 -1.95 7.32 -1.08
N ARG A 180 -2.20 6.70 0.06
CA ARG A 180 -3.48 6.10 0.43
C ARG A 180 -3.89 6.58 1.81
N ARG A 181 -5.17 6.92 1.93
CA ARG A 181 -5.84 7.18 3.20
C ARG A 181 -7.05 6.28 3.27
N VAL A 182 -7.13 5.47 4.33
CA VAL A 182 -8.27 4.60 4.58
C VAL A 182 -8.79 4.85 5.99
N VAL A 183 -10.08 4.62 6.18
CA VAL A 183 -10.73 4.60 7.50
C VAL A 183 -11.53 3.30 7.56
N VAL A 184 -11.33 2.55 8.63
CA VAL A 184 -12.01 1.28 8.89
C VAL A 184 -12.76 1.41 10.20
N ALA A 185 -14.07 1.23 10.17
CA ALA A 185 -14.88 1.18 11.38
C ALA A 185 -14.54 -0.07 12.20
N LEU A 186 -14.45 0.09 13.52
CA LEU A 186 -14.43 -1.02 14.44
C LEU A 186 -15.78 -1.72 14.42
N ARG A 187 -15.80 -2.99 14.80
CA ARG A 187 -17.05 -3.70 15.07
C ARG A 187 -17.78 -2.97 16.19
N THR A 188 -19.03 -2.60 15.96
CA THR A 188 -19.93 -2.19 17.03
C THR A 188 -20.31 -3.45 17.80
N SER A 189 -19.97 -3.55 19.09
CA SER A 189 -20.52 -4.60 19.94
C SER A 189 -22.06 -4.50 19.90
N PRO A 190 -22.78 -5.62 19.70
CA PRO A 190 -24.23 -5.65 19.87
C PRO A 190 -24.65 -5.36 21.31
#